data_AF-A0A9E3Q3L0-F1
#
_entry.id   AF-A0A9E3Q3L0-F1
#
_cell.length_a   1.000
_cell.length_b   1.000
_cell.length_c   1.000
_cell.angle_alpha   90.00
_cell.angle_beta   90.00
_cell.angle_gamma   90.00
#
_symmetry.space_group_name_H-M   'P 1'
#
loop_
_entity.id
_entity.type
_entity.pdbx_description
1 polymer ?
#
loop_
_entity_poly.entity_id
_entity_poly.type
_entity_poly.pdbx_seq_one_letter_code
_entity_poly.pdbx_strand_id
1 'polypeptide(L)'
;MERFLHSLRAYPALAGITTFVLISVTLAVLLGTLMHRSGASLKPLVFFFGFLAIVAVPQGTVHLLDVLAHRRAVRLHAEQPPPSDTGSPSQPASPAQPAPGLKPVSWDLIFGPGADPSLITDAKRGLDAIVGAATEAKLSFNRSGESALAARFNTPLEALQALDRYGTFFQFAQASGSDDWGWTARRHGGQGEWNHLVAAGNELYAWSGATREGVEARRIQALGPIPAATAASGATATAATAATAASGASPAGTSPGRQSVSHRLVANTPVMACFVGINLVFAVGWFFKGSAWATRQSPPSNTPALDAQSLRERLLAINHGETPVTVRTADDGRAIEITWRYADARWLDLMRVHRVRRTHKLVLLPDESSRTVRVREFWSAFDASAGLDGLRLHWEAATGMQFFQFEHRRVFGAQLDADGRPTGELSAAYTFNLQELKGPVADVVTAAGWTWQPVLWNAPAGFRWLTE
;
A
#
# COMPACT_ATOMS: atom_id res chain seq x y z
N MET A 1 -25.77 -16.29 3.87
CA MET A 1 -24.71 -15.69 4.70
C MET A 1 -23.44 -16.54 4.73
N GLU A 2 -23.51 -17.82 5.12
CA GLU A 2 -22.32 -18.68 5.31
C GLU A 2 -21.44 -18.88 4.07
N ARG A 3 -22.02 -19.11 2.88
CA ARG A 3 -21.26 -19.23 1.62
C ARG A 3 -20.46 -17.96 1.31
N PHE A 4 -21.02 -16.79 1.63
CA PHE A 4 -20.35 -15.51 1.45
C PHE A 4 -19.19 -15.36 2.44
N LEU A 5 -19.42 -15.61 3.73
CA LEU A 5 -18.37 -15.58 4.76
C LEU A 5 -17.24 -16.58 4.49
N HIS A 6 -17.58 -17.80 4.03
CA HIS A 6 -16.60 -18.79 3.59
C HIS A 6 -15.77 -18.28 2.41
N SER A 7 -16.40 -17.65 1.41
CA SER A 7 -15.67 -17.06 0.28
C SER A 7 -14.74 -15.93 0.71
N LEU A 8 -15.13 -15.09 1.68
CA LEU A 8 -14.27 -14.03 2.20
C LEU A 8 -13.06 -14.59 2.95
N ARG A 9 -13.26 -15.65 3.76
CA ARG A 9 -12.18 -16.34 4.49
C ARG A 9 -11.21 -17.06 3.54
N ALA A 10 -11.73 -17.68 2.49
CA ALA A 10 -10.92 -18.38 1.50
C ALA A 10 -10.09 -17.43 0.62
N TYR A 11 -10.54 -16.17 0.45
CA TYR A 11 -9.89 -15.19 -0.43
C TYR A 11 -9.82 -13.80 0.21
N PRO A 12 -9.00 -13.61 1.28
CA PRO A 12 -8.95 -12.36 2.03
C PRO A 12 -8.50 -11.16 1.17
N ALA A 13 -7.64 -11.39 0.17
CA ALA A 13 -7.23 -10.34 -0.77
C ALA A 13 -8.41 -9.81 -1.61
N LEU A 14 -9.27 -10.70 -2.12
CA LEU A 14 -10.46 -10.30 -2.88
C LEU A 14 -11.47 -9.56 -1.99
N ALA A 15 -11.63 -10.01 -0.75
CA ALA A 15 -12.43 -9.32 0.26
C ALA A 15 -11.92 -7.89 0.50
N GLY A 16 -10.60 -7.74 0.68
CA GLY A 16 -9.95 -6.44 0.86
C GLY A 16 -10.15 -5.51 -0.34
N ILE A 17 -9.92 -6.01 -1.56
CA ILE A 17 -10.11 -5.25 -2.81
C ILE A 17 -11.58 -4.83 -2.96
N THR A 18 -12.52 -5.76 -2.77
CA THR A 18 -13.96 -5.47 -2.89
C THR A 18 -14.39 -4.41 -1.88
N THR A 19 -13.94 -4.52 -0.64
CA THR A 19 -14.21 -3.55 0.43
C THR A 19 -13.63 -2.18 0.09
N PHE A 20 -12.37 -2.14 -0.38
CA PHE A 20 -11.71 -0.91 -0.79
C PHE A 20 -12.45 -0.22 -1.95
N VAL A 21 -12.87 -0.97 -2.98
CA VAL A 21 -13.65 -0.45 -4.10
C VAL A 21 -14.99 0.11 -3.62
N LEU A 22 -15.70 -0.61 -2.75
CA LEU A 22 -16.98 -0.16 -2.21
C LEU A 22 -16.84 1.15 -1.43
N ILE A 23 -15.85 1.24 -0.54
CA ILE A 23 -15.54 2.46 0.24
C ILE A 23 -15.21 3.60 -0.71
N SER A 24 -14.35 3.35 -1.71
CA SER A 24 -13.94 4.36 -2.69
C SER A 24 -15.12 4.91 -3.49
N VAL A 25 -15.99 4.03 -4.02
CA VAL A 25 -17.19 4.44 -4.77
C VAL A 25 -18.16 5.20 -3.87
N THR A 26 -18.36 4.74 -2.63
CA THR A 26 -19.25 5.41 -1.68
C THR A 26 -18.75 6.82 -1.36
N LEU A 27 -17.45 6.97 -1.10
CA LEU A 27 -16.82 8.26 -0.87
C LEU A 27 -16.91 9.16 -2.10
N ALA A 28 -16.68 8.63 -3.31
CA ALA A 28 -16.81 9.38 -4.55
C ALA A 28 -18.24 9.91 -4.73
N VAL A 29 -19.26 9.07 -4.53
CA VAL A 29 -20.66 9.48 -4.65
C VAL A 29 -21.04 10.51 -3.59
N LEU A 30 -20.64 10.30 -2.33
CA LEU A 30 -20.93 11.22 -1.23
C LEU A 30 -20.30 12.59 -1.46
N LEU A 31 -18.99 12.62 -1.73
CA LEU A 31 -18.26 13.87 -1.98
C LEU A 31 -18.76 14.54 -3.26
N GLY A 32 -19.02 13.77 -4.33
CA GLY A 32 -19.58 14.30 -5.57
C GLY A 32 -20.94 14.95 -5.36
N THR A 33 -21.80 14.34 -4.52
CA THR A 33 -23.09 14.92 -4.17
C THR A 33 -22.93 16.22 -3.38
N LEU A 34 -22.02 16.26 -2.40
CA LEU A 34 -21.74 17.47 -1.61
C LEU A 34 -21.18 18.60 -2.49
N MET A 35 -20.22 18.29 -3.36
CA MET A 35 -19.62 19.26 -4.28
C MET A 35 -20.63 19.77 -5.31
N HIS A 36 -21.45 18.89 -5.88
CA HIS A 36 -22.50 19.29 -6.81
C HIS A 36 -23.52 20.23 -6.14
N ARG A 37 -23.92 19.92 -4.90
CA ARG A 37 -24.85 20.77 -4.13
C ARG A 37 -24.27 22.13 -3.75
N SER A 38 -22.96 22.23 -3.54
CA SER A 38 -22.29 23.52 -3.25
C SER A 38 -21.92 24.31 -4.51
N GLY A 39 -22.23 23.81 -5.71
CA GLY A 39 -21.81 24.41 -6.98
C GLY A 39 -20.31 24.25 -7.26
N ALA A 40 -19.59 23.46 -6.45
CA ALA A 40 -18.18 23.19 -6.66
C ALA A 40 -17.97 22.26 -7.87
N SER A 41 -16.86 22.45 -8.57
CA SER A 41 -16.50 21.63 -9.72
C SER A 41 -16.21 20.18 -9.32
N LEU A 42 -16.76 19.19 -10.05
CA LEU A 42 -16.47 17.77 -9.84
C LEU A 42 -15.10 17.32 -10.39
N LYS A 43 -14.40 18.18 -11.15
CA LYS A 43 -13.16 17.77 -11.82
C LYS A 43 -12.05 17.28 -10.87
N PRO A 44 -11.80 17.91 -9.69
CA PRO A 44 -10.82 17.39 -8.73
C PRO A 44 -11.14 15.99 -8.22
N LEU A 45 -12.42 15.69 -8.05
CA LEU A 45 -12.88 14.36 -7.64
C LEU A 45 -12.62 13.33 -8.74
N VAL A 46 -12.96 13.67 -9.99
CA VAL A 46 -12.68 12.82 -11.16
C VAL A 46 -11.18 12.59 -11.32
N PHE A 47 -10.36 13.63 -11.14
CA PHE A 47 -8.91 13.51 -11.14
C PHE A 47 -8.41 12.53 -10.08
N PHE A 48 -8.84 12.70 -8.82
CA PHE A 48 -8.39 11.86 -7.72
C PHE A 48 -8.78 10.39 -7.91
N PHE A 49 -10.04 10.10 -8.21
CA PHE A 49 -10.51 8.73 -8.42
C PHE A 49 -10.00 8.12 -9.72
N GLY A 50 -9.76 8.92 -10.75
CA GLY A 50 -9.07 8.49 -11.97
C GLY A 50 -7.63 8.06 -11.67
N PHE A 51 -6.90 8.84 -10.88
CA PHE A 51 -5.53 8.48 -10.49
C PHE A 51 -5.52 7.23 -9.60
N LEU A 52 -6.45 7.13 -8.66
CA LEU A 52 -6.62 5.95 -7.82
C LEU A 52 -6.89 4.70 -8.66
N ALA A 53 -7.75 4.80 -9.69
CA ALA A 53 -8.06 3.70 -10.58
C ALA A 53 -6.84 3.24 -11.38
N ILE A 54 -5.99 4.16 -11.86
CA ILE A 54 -4.73 3.82 -12.57
C ILE A 54 -3.83 2.93 -11.70
N VAL A 55 -3.80 3.15 -10.39
CA VAL A 55 -2.96 2.34 -9.47
C VAL A 55 -3.68 1.07 -9.01
N ALA A 56 -4.96 1.17 -8.63
CA ALA A 56 -5.70 0.10 -7.97
C ALA A 56 -6.22 -0.97 -8.94
N VAL A 57 -6.68 -0.58 -10.14
CA VAL A 57 -7.26 -1.52 -11.12
C VAL A 57 -6.26 -2.58 -11.57
N PRO A 58 -5.01 -2.24 -11.92
CA PRO A 58 -4.05 -3.26 -12.35
C PRO A 58 -3.72 -4.26 -11.22
N GLN A 59 -3.55 -3.79 -9.98
CA GLN A 59 -3.35 -4.66 -8.81
C GLN A 59 -4.57 -5.56 -8.57
N GLY A 60 -5.77 -4.98 -8.59
CA GLY A 60 -7.03 -5.71 -8.44
C GLY A 60 -7.21 -6.79 -9.51
N THR A 61 -6.80 -6.50 -10.75
CA THR A 61 -6.84 -7.44 -11.87
C THR A 61 -5.92 -8.63 -11.65
N VAL A 62 -4.68 -8.40 -11.22
CA VAL A 62 -3.72 -9.49 -10.92
C VAL A 62 -4.27 -10.41 -9.83
N HIS A 63 -4.76 -9.83 -8.74
CA HIS A 63 -5.35 -10.63 -7.65
C HIS A 63 -6.61 -11.39 -8.08
N LEU A 64 -7.46 -10.79 -8.90
CA LEU A 64 -8.63 -11.48 -9.45
C LEU A 64 -8.20 -12.67 -10.33
N LEU A 65 -7.20 -12.48 -11.19
CA LEU A 65 -6.66 -13.55 -12.03
C LEU A 65 -6.05 -14.69 -11.19
N ASP A 66 -5.36 -14.37 -10.10
CA ASP A 66 -4.84 -15.35 -9.15
C ASP A 66 -5.97 -16.18 -8.52
N VAL A 67 -7.06 -15.53 -8.09
CA VAL A 67 -8.25 -16.22 -7.54
C VAL A 67 -8.88 -17.14 -8.59
N LEU A 68 -9.03 -16.68 -9.83
CA LEU A 68 -9.59 -17.49 -10.91
C LEU A 68 -8.70 -18.69 -11.26
N ALA A 69 -7.38 -18.48 -11.31
CA ALA A 69 -6.42 -19.55 -11.53
C ALA A 69 -6.47 -20.61 -10.42
N HIS A 70 -6.56 -20.16 -9.16
CA HIS A 70 -6.69 -21.05 -8.01
C HIS A 70 -8.00 -21.86 -8.06
N ARG A 71 -9.14 -21.20 -8.32
CA ARG A 71 -10.44 -21.89 -8.45
C ARG A 71 -10.43 -22.95 -9.55
N ARG A 72 -9.80 -22.65 -10.70
CA ARG A 72 -9.64 -23.60 -11.79
C ARG A 72 -8.79 -24.80 -11.36
N ALA A 73 -7.69 -24.57 -10.65
CA ALA A 73 -6.83 -25.64 -10.15
C ALA A 73 -7.59 -26.57 -9.18
N VAL A 74 -8.33 -26.01 -8.22
CA VAL A 74 -9.15 -26.79 -7.26
C VAL A 74 -10.20 -27.62 -7.99
N ARG A 75 -10.87 -27.05 -8.99
CA ARG A 75 -11.88 -27.77 -9.78
C ARG A 75 -11.29 -28.93 -10.56
N LEU A 76 -10.14 -28.74 -11.22
CA LEU A 76 -9.47 -29.81 -11.98
C LEU A 76 -9.02 -30.97 -11.07
N HIS A 77 -8.61 -30.67 -9.83
CA HIS A 77 -8.28 -31.72 -8.84
C HIS A 77 -9.52 -32.47 -8.35
N ALA A 78 -10.67 -31.78 -8.21
CA ALA A 78 -11.92 -32.41 -7.81
C ALA A 78 -12.56 -33.28 -8.92
N GLU A 79 -12.31 -32.94 -10.19
CA GLU A 79 -12.81 -33.68 -11.35
C GLU A 79 -11.92 -34.86 -11.75
N GLN A 80 -10.69 -34.98 -11.21
CA GLN A 80 -9.91 -36.19 -11.39
C GLN A 80 -10.67 -37.36 -10.74
N PRO A 81 -11.13 -38.35 -11.53
CA PRO A 81 -11.82 -39.50 -10.95
C PRO A 81 -10.87 -40.14 -9.94
N PRO A 82 -11.40 -40.63 -8.80
CA PRO A 82 -10.57 -41.41 -7.89
C PRO A 82 -9.86 -42.47 -8.72
N PRO A 83 -8.55 -42.69 -8.50
CA PRO A 83 -7.74 -43.59 -9.32
C PRO A 83 -8.50 -44.91 -9.46
N SER A 84 -8.96 -45.18 -10.68
CA SER A 84 -9.78 -46.33 -10.98
C SER A 84 -8.93 -47.58 -10.73
N ASP A 85 -9.32 -48.38 -9.73
CA ASP A 85 -8.76 -49.69 -9.31
C ASP A 85 -8.84 -50.76 -10.43
N THR A 86 -8.41 -50.40 -11.64
CA THR A 86 -8.50 -51.23 -12.85
C THR A 86 -7.17 -51.88 -13.21
N GLY A 87 -6.09 -51.54 -12.51
CA GLY A 87 -5.00 -52.48 -12.35
C GLY A 87 -5.53 -53.61 -11.47
N SER A 88 -5.41 -54.87 -11.94
CA SER A 88 -5.38 -56.02 -11.03
C SER A 88 -4.60 -55.61 -9.78
N PRO A 89 -5.00 -56.01 -8.55
CA PRO A 89 -4.22 -55.69 -7.36
C PRO A 89 -2.83 -56.29 -7.54
N SER A 90 -1.93 -55.56 -8.20
CA SER A 90 -0.52 -55.50 -7.89
C SER A 90 -0.56 -55.06 -6.46
N GLN A 91 -0.63 -56.09 -5.60
CA GLN A 91 -0.51 -56.08 -4.17
C GLN A 91 0.15 -54.76 -3.81
N PRO A 92 -0.62 -53.77 -3.28
CA PRO A 92 -0.14 -52.41 -3.13
C PRO A 92 1.25 -52.55 -2.56
N ALA A 93 2.28 -52.09 -3.29
CA ALA A 93 3.67 -52.21 -2.84
C ALA A 93 3.62 -51.76 -1.40
N SER A 94 3.80 -52.73 -0.46
CA SER A 94 3.30 -52.62 0.92
C SER A 94 3.50 -51.18 1.34
N PRO A 95 2.42 -50.40 1.58
CA PRO A 95 2.50 -48.95 1.75
C PRO A 95 3.70 -48.72 2.63
N ALA A 96 4.74 -48.07 2.06
CA ALA A 96 6.09 -48.08 2.60
C ALA A 96 5.94 -47.99 4.11
N GLN A 97 6.22 -49.10 4.79
CA GLN A 97 5.78 -49.30 6.18
C GLN A 97 6.12 -48.00 6.89
N PRO A 98 5.12 -47.27 7.42
CA PRO A 98 5.37 -45.97 8.03
C PRO A 98 6.55 -46.20 8.96
N ALA A 99 7.62 -45.42 8.75
CA ALA A 99 8.90 -45.65 9.40
C ALA A 99 8.62 -46.05 10.84
N PRO A 100 9.13 -47.21 11.31
CA PRO A 100 8.66 -47.91 12.50
C PRO A 100 8.35 -46.91 13.61
N GLY A 101 7.08 -46.89 14.02
CA GLY A 101 6.46 -45.80 14.79
C GLY A 101 7.44 -45.12 15.72
N LEU A 102 7.94 -43.96 15.28
CA LEU A 102 8.82 -43.14 16.10
C LEU A 102 8.07 -42.86 17.39
N LYS A 103 8.69 -43.19 18.54
CA LYS A 103 8.12 -42.82 19.82
C LYS A 103 7.91 -41.31 19.82
N PRO A 104 6.77 -40.81 20.33
CA PRO A 104 6.51 -39.38 20.42
C PRO A 104 7.71 -38.65 21.01
N VAL A 105 8.23 -37.67 20.28
CA VAL A 105 9.38 -36.91 20.74
C VAL A 105 8.92 -35.98 21.87
N SER A 106 9.76 -35.83 22.91
CA SER A 106 9.43 -34.93 24.01
C SER A 106 9.46 -33.47 23.55
N TRP A 107 8.56 -32.66 24.11
CA TRP A 107 8.46 -31.23 23.76
C TRP A 107 9.77 -30.48 23.98
N ASP A 108 10.54 -30.84 25.01
CA ASP A 108 11.83 -30.23 25.32
C ASP A 108 12.87 -30.42 24.21
N LEU A 109 12.83 -31.58 23.51
CA LEU A 109 13.72 -31.85 22.38
C LEU A 109 13.32 -31.06 21.13
N ILE A 110 12.02 -30.87 20.91
CA ILE A 110 11.49 -30.19 19.72
C ILE A 110 11.69 -28.67 19.81
N PHE A 111 11.42 -28.10 20.98
CA PHE A 111 11.55 -26.66 21.20
C PHE A 111 12.99 -26.26 21.55
N GLY A 112 13.79 -27.22 22.00
CA GLY A 112 15.19 -27.04 22.35
C GLY A 112 15.38 -26.34 23.71
N PRO A 113 16.62 -26.32 24.23
CA PRO A 113 16.92 -25.80 25.57
C PRO A 113 16.71 -24.29 25.73
N GLY A 114 16.55 -23.55 24.62
CA GLY A 114 16.29 -22.11 24.61
C GLY A 114 14.81 -21.73 24.58
N ALA A 115 13.90 -22.71 24.59
CA ALA A 115 12.48 -22.46 24.64
C ALA A 115 12.06 -22.01 26.04
N ASP A 116 11.40 -20.86 26.11
CA ASP A 116 10.81 -20.39 27.36
C ASP A 116 9.49 -21.16 27.59
N PRO A 117 9.36 -21.96 28.66
CA PRO A 117 8.14 -22.73 28.91
C PRO A 117 6.89 -21.84 29.04
N SER A 118 7.06 -20.59 29.47
CA SER A 118 5.96 -19.62 29.59
C SER A 118 5.46 -19.09 28.24
N LEU A 119 6.26 -19.23 27.18
CA LEU A 119 5.91 -18.86 25.80
C LEU A 119 5.40 -20.06 24.98
N ILE A 120 5.31 -21.25 25.56
CA ILE A 120 4.69 -22.40 24.91
C ILE A 120 3.17 -22.22 25.00
N THR A 121 2.54 -22.05 23.83
CA THR A 121 1.11 -21.82 23.70
C THR A 121 0.42 -22.98 23.00
N ASP A 122 -0.87 -23.14 23.25
CA ASP A 122 -1.72 -24.04 22.47
C ASP A 122 -1.87 -23.50 21.04
N ALA A 123 -1.26 -24.21 20.08
CA ALA A 123 -1.22 -23.80 18.69
C ALA A 123 -2.63 -23.76 18.07
N LYS A 124 -3.61 -24.49 18.61
CA LYS A 124 -4.98 -24.50 18.09
C LYS A 124 -5.63 -23.13 18.20
N ARG A 125 -5.24 -22.27 19.16
CA ARG A 125 -5.80 -20.92 19.32
C ARG A 125 -5.50 -19.96 18.16
N GLY A 126 -4.42 -20.22 17.41
CA GLY A 126 -4.01 -19.39 16.28
C GLY A 126 -3.98 -20.11 14.93
N LEU A 127 -3.86 -21.44 14.95
CA LEU A 127 -3.65 -22.28 13.77
C LEU A 127 -4.69 -23.39 13.63
N ASP A 128 -5.91 -23.18 14.14
CA ASP A 128 -7.01 -24.16 14.09
C ASP A 128 -7.26 -24.72 12.68
N ALA A 129 -7.19 -23.87 11.65
CA ALA A 129 -7.35 -24.29 10.26
C ALA A 129 -6.32 -25.36 9.82
N ILE A 130 -5.14 -25.40 10.45
CA ILE A 130 -4.04 -26.32 10.15
C ILE A 130 -4.06 -27.50 11.12
N VAL A 131 -4.08 -27.24 12.43
CA VAL A 131 -3.88 -28.23 13.50
C VAL A 131 -5.12 -28.48 14.36
N GLY A 132 -6.31 -28.01 13.95
CA GLY A 132 -7.55 -28.15 14.73
C GLY A 132 -7.94 -29.59 15.05
N ALA A 133 -7.59 -30.53 14.15
CA ALA A 133 -7.80 -31.97 14.33
C ALA A 133 -6.79 -32.63 15.28
N ALA A 134 -5.72 -31.93 15.67
CA ALA A 134 -4.72 -32.46 16.58
C ALA A 134 -5.32 -32.68 17.99
N THR A 135 -4.94 -33.79 18.62
CA THR A 135 -5.25 -34.08 20.03
C THR A 135 -4.46 -33.16 20.96
N GLU A 136 -3.23 -32.83 20.58
CA GLU A 136 -2.35 -31.89 21.27
C GLU A 136 -1.58 -31.08 20.22
N ALA A 137 -1.54 -29.75 20.32
CA ALA A 137 -0.69 -28.94 19.46
C ALA A 137 -0.08 -27.77 20.24
N LYS A 138 1.24 -27.61 20.13
CA LYS A 138 2.02 -26.63 20.88
C LYS A 138 2.89 -25.81 19.93
N LEU A 139 3.01 -24.52 20.23
CA LEU A 139 3.84 -23.56 19.52
C LEU A 139 4.71 -22.82 20.53
N SER A 140 6.01 -22.77 20.28
CA SER A 140 6.98 -22.03 21.08
C SER A 140 7.71 -21.01 20.22
N PHE A 141 8.12 -19.91 20.84
CA PHE A 141 9.02 -18.91 20.28
C PHE A 141 10.23 -18.77 21.19
N ASN A 142 11.41 -18.65 20.59
CA ASN A 142 12.63 -18.33 21.35
C ASN A 142 12.93 -16.84 21.28
N ARG A 143 13.95 -16.40 22.04
CA ARG A 143 14.38 -14.99 22.10
C ARG A 143 14.92 -14.43 20.79
N SER A 144 15.29 -15.31 19.84
CA SER A 144 15.79 -14.92 18.51
C SER A 144 14.65 -14.73 17.50
N GLY A 145 13.39 -14.85 17.92
CA GLY A 145 12.21 -14.74 17.06
C GLY A 145 11.93 -16.00 16.24
N GLU A 146 12.66 -17.08 16.50
CA GLU A 146 12.49 -18.36 15.82
C GLU A 146 11.35 -19.15 16.48
N SER A 147 10.61 -19.93 15.70
CA SER A 147 9.47 -20.68 16.21
C SER A 147 9.62 -22.19 15.99
N ALA A 148 8.94 -22.95 16.84
CA ALA A 148 8.83 -24.39 16.72
C ALA A 148 7.41 -24.82 17.06
N LEU A 149 6.80 -25.58 16.17
CA LEU A 149 5.46 -26.15 16.31
C LEU A 149 5.56 -27.67 16.32
N ALA A 150 4.78 -28.29 17.20
CA ALA A 150 4.48 -29.69 17.10
C ALA A 150 3.01 -29.98 17.37
N ALA A 151 2.44 -30.92 16.63
CA ALA A 151 1.07 -31.33 16.76
C ALA A 151 0.94 -32.86 16.65
N ARG A 152 0.16 -33.47 17.55
CA ARG A 152 -0.14 -34.90 17.58
C ARG A 152 -1.54 -35.14 17.07
N PHE A 153 -1.71 -36.15 16.24
CA PHE A 153 -2.97 -36.53 15.62
C PHE A 153 -3.35 -37.96 16.01
N ASN A 154 -4.60 -38.34 15.76
CA ASN A 154 -5.04 -39.71 16.02
C ASN A 154 -4.48 -40.67 14.97
N THR A 155 -4.25 -40.17 13.74
CA THR A 155 -3.78 -40.97 12.62
C THR A 155 -2.64 -40.29 11.86
N PRO A 156 -1.74 -41.06 11.20
CA PRO A 156 -0.73 -40.50 10.30
C PRO A 156 -1.31 -39.68 9.13
N LEU A 157 -2.48 -40.07 8.64
CA LEU A 157 -3.15 -39.37 7.54
C LEU A 157 -3.53 -37.93 7.94
N GLU A 158 -4.02 -37.73 9.16
CA GLU A 158 -4.35 -36.39 9.68
C GLU A 158 -3.10 -35.50 9.79
N ALA A 159 -1.95 -36.06 10.17
CA ALA A 159 -0.68 -35.34 10.24
C ALA A 159 -0.19 -34.92 8.83
N LEU A 160 -0.29 -35.80 7.83
CA LEU A 160 0.03 -35.47 6.43
C LEU A 160 -0.92 -34.40 5.86
N GLN A 161 -2.22 -34.47 6.16
CA GLN A 161 -3.16 -33.44 5.78
C GLN A 161 -2.86 -32.09 6.46
N ALA A 162 -2.38 -32.11 7.70
CA ALA A 162 -1.95 -30.90 8.39
C ALA A 162 -0.67 -30.32 7.77
N LEU A 163 0.27 -31.16 7.31
CA LEU A 163 1.46 -30.74 6.57
C LEU A 163 1.10 -29.99 5.28
N ASP A 164 0.20 -30.52 4.44
CA ASP A 164 -0.24 -29.84 3.20
C ASP A 164 -0.98 -28.53 3.51
N ARG A 165 -1.84 -28.52 4.54
CA ARG A 165 -2.50 -27.29 5.00
C ARG A 165 -1.49 -26.25 5.49
N TYR A 166 -0.46 -26.66 6.23
CA TYR A 166 0.60 -25.76 6.69
C TYR A 166 1.36 -25.17 5.50
N GLY A 167 1.79 -26.01 4.55
CA GLY A 167 2.50 -25.56 3.35
C GLY A 167 1.67 -24.59 2.50
N THR A 168 0.37 -24.84 2.39
CA THR A 168 -0.57 -23.96 1.69
C THR A 168 -0.76 -22.63 2.43
N PHE A 169 -0.92 -22.67 3.76
CA PHE A 169 -1.14 -21.47 4.58
C PHE A 169 0.04 -20.51 4.52
N PHE A 170 1.27 -21.01 4.59
CA PHE A 170 2.48 -20.19 4.55
C PHE A 170 3.03 -19.93 3.14
N GLN A 171 2.41 -20.49 2.10
CA GLN A 171 2.78 -20.29 0.70
C GLN A 171 4.28 -20.48 0.47
N PHE A 172 4.81 -21.68 0.74
CA PHE A 172 6.24 -21.90 0.62
C PHE A 172 6.78 -21.74 -0.81
N ALA A 173 7.88 -20.99 -0.93
CA ALA A 173 8.70 -20.84 -2.13
C ALA A 173 10.04 -21.58 -1.92
N GLN A 174 10.65 -22.05 -3.02
CA GLN A 174 11.95 -22.75 -2.98
C GLN A 174 11.97 -23.97 -2.05
N ALA A 175 10.89 -24.77 -2.08
CA ALA A 175 10.81 -25.99 -1.30
C ALA A 175 11.79 -27.05 -1.83
N SER A 176 12.50 -27.70 -0.91
CA SER A 176 13.35 -28.87 -1.18
C SER A 176 13.10 -29.92 -0.11
N GLY A 177 13.18 -31.20 -0.45
CA GLY A 177 12.90 -32.30 0.47
C GLY A 177 11.91 -33.32 -0.10
N SER A 178 11.29 -34.09 0.79
CA SER A 178 10.32 -35.14 0.46
C SER A 178 9.38 -35.37 1.64
N ASP A 179 8.23 -36.00 1.39
CA ASP A 179 7.25 -36.30 2.45
C ASP A 179 7.84 -37.14 3.61
N ASP A 180 8.75 -38.06 3.29
CA ASP A 180 9.38 -38.92 4.30
C ASP A 180 10.34 -38.19 5.26
N TRP A 181 10.97 -37.10 4.79
CA TRP A 181 12.08 -36.45 5.50
C TRP A 181 11.79 -35.02 5.91
N GLY A 182 10.72 -34.46 5.35
CA GLY A 182 10.30 -33.09 5.50
C GLY A 182 10.69 -32.22 4.32
N TRP A 183 10.08 -31.04 4.30
CA TRP A 183 10.28 -29.98 3.32
C TRP A 183 10.98 -28.81 4.00
N THR A 184 12.14 -28.40 3.48
CA THR A 184 12.78 -27.13 3.83
C THR A 184 12.43 -26.09 2.76
N ALA A 185 11.82 -24.97 3.15
CA ALA A 185 11.38 -23.95 2.22
C ALA A 185 11.40 -22.54 2.82
N ARG A 186 11.36 -21.51 1.97
CA ARG A 186 11.19 -20.10 2.41
C ARG A 186 9.73 -19.70 2.33
N ARG A 187 9.28 -18.86 3.26
CA ARG A 187 7.92 -18.30 3.19
C ARG A 187 7.82 -17.28 2.05
N HIS A 188 6.83 -17.40 1.16
CA HIS A 188 6.59 -16.37 0.15
C HIS A 188 6.16 -15.05 0.82
N GLY A 189 6.83 -13.95 0.49
CA GLY A 189 6.57 -12.62 1.07
C GLY A 189 7.00 -12.45 2.54
N GLY A 190 7.65 -13.44 3.16
CA GLY A 190 8.25 -13.29 4.50
C GLY A 190 9.55 -12.49 4.47
N GLN A 191 10.09 -12.13 5.65
CA GLN A 191 11.40 -11.45 5.79
C GLN A 191 12.60 -12.38 5.50
N GLY A 192 12.41 -13.36 4.63
CA GLY A 192 13.44 -14.29 4.22
C GLY A 192 13.61 -15.52 5.11
N GLU A 193 12.73 -15.72 6.10
CA GLU A 193 12.73 -16.85 7.02
C GLU A 193 12.62 -18.20 6.30
N TRP A 194 13.40 -19.15 6.79
CA TRP A 194 13.38 -20.56 6.42
C TRP A 194 12.43 -21.32 7.34
N ASN A 195 11.78 -22.34 6.79
CA ASN A 195 10.92 -23.26 7.50
C ASN A 195 11.32 -24.68 7.13
N HIS A 196 11.35 -25.58 8.12
CA HIS A 196 11.45 -27.01 7.89
C HIS A 196 10.22 -27.70 8.49
N LEU A 197 9.55 -28.56 7.73
CA LEU A 197 8.31 -29.20 8.15
C LEU A 197 8.32 -30.67 7.80
N VAL A 198 7.86 -31.51 8.71
CA VAL A 198 7.82 -32.96 8.49
C VAL A 198 6.64 -33.56 9.25
N ALA A 199 5.96 -34.51 8.59
CA ALA A 199 5.04 -35.41 9.25
C ALA A 199 5.79 -36.70 9.57
N ALA A 200 5.88 -37.08 10.84
CA ALA A 200 6.56 -38.29 11.30
C ALA A 200 5.58 -39.13 12.10
N GLY A 201 5.06 -40.21 11.49
CA GLY A 201 3.97 -40.98 12.09
C GLY A 201 2.70 -40.14 12.22
N ASN A 202 2.14 -40.06 13.41
CA ASN A 202 0.95 -39.26 13.72
C ASN A 202 1.30 -37.84 14.23
N GLU A 203 2.52 -37.36 14.01
CA GLU A 203 2.97 -36.05 14.49
C GLU A 203 3.38 -35.15 13.32
N LEU A 204 3.04 -33.86 13.41
CA LEU A 204 3.52 -32.79 12.54
C LEU A 204 4.52 -31.94 13.30
N TYR A 205 5.65 -31.67 12.69
CA TYR A 205 6.67 -30.76 13.19
C TYR A 205 6.92 -29.63 12.21
N ALA A 206 7.11 -28.41 12.71
CA ALA A 206 7.56 -27.29 11.92
C ALA A 206 8.52 -26.40 12.71
N TRP A 207 9.64 -26.03 12.11
CA TRP A 207 10.61 -25.07 12.68
C TRP A 207 10.77 -23.91 11.73
N SER A 208 10.77 -22.68 12.26
CA SER A 208 11.12 -21.47 11.51
C SER A 208 12.40 -20.84 12.03
N GLY A 209 13.18 -20.20 11.16
CA GLY A 209 14.43 -19.55 11.54
C GLY A 209 15.03 -18.68 10.44
N ALA A 210 16.08 -17.93 10.78
CA ALA A 210 16.73 -16.99 9.86
C ALA A 210 17.53 -17.69 8.75
N THR A 211 18.04 -18.89 9.02
CA THR A 211 18.89 -19.66 8.10
C THR A 211 18.33 -21.06 7.85
N ARG A 212 18.66 -21.61 6.68
CA ARG A 212 18.29 -22.97 6.29
C ARG A 212 18.93 -23.99 7.22
N GLU A 213 20.22 -23.81 7.48
CA GLU A 213 21.04 -24.69 8.29
C GLU A 213 20.54 -24.72 9.73
N GLY A 214 20.05 -23.58 10.24
CA GLY A 214 19.48 -23.47 11.59
C GLY A 214 18.20 -24.31 11.75
N VAL A 215 17.28 -24.25 10.79
CA VAL A 215 16.04 -25.04 10.87
C VAL A 215 16.29 -26.53 10.64
N GLU A 216 17.23 -26.89 9.76
CA GLU A 216 17.62 -28.29 9.52
C GLU A 216 18.35 -28.87 10.75
N ALA A 217 19.23 -28.11 11.39
CA ALA A 217 19.92 -28.53 12.61
C ALA A 217 18.93 -28.85 13.76
N ARG A 218 17.86 -28.08 13.89
CA ARG A 218 16.79 -28.35 14.88
C ARG A 218 16.03 -29.61 14.59
N ARG A 219 15.67 -29.83 13.32
CA ARG A 219 15.07 -31.10 12.92
C ARG A 219 15.99 -32.26 13.24
N ILE A 220 17.30 -32.12 12.99
CA ILE A 220 18.28 -33.16 13.29
C ILE A 220 18.38 -33.42 14.80
N GLN A 221 18.37 -32.36 15.61
CA GLN A 221 18.35 -32.47 17.05
C GLN A 221 17.11 -33.22 17.57
N ALA A 222 15.93 -32.93 17.01
CA ALA A 222 14.67 -33.49 17.48
C ALA A 222 14.38 -34.91 16.93
N LEU A 223 14.66 -35.14 15.65
CA LEU A 223 14.25 -36.34 14.89
C LEU A 223 15.44 -37.16 14.34
N GLY A 224 16.67 -36.78 14.64
CA GLY A 224 17.88 -37.43 14.14
C GLY A 224 18.30 -37.02 12.73
N PRO A 225 19.41 -37.58 12.21
CA PRO A 225 20.01 -37.15 10.95
C PRO A 225 19.09 -37.36 9.74
N ILE A 226 19.15 -36.43 8.79
CA ILE A 226 18.54 -36.58 7.46
C ILE A 226 19.47 -37.46 6.62
N PRO A 227 18.99 -38.55 5.98
CA PRO A 227 19.84 -39.38 5.14
C PRO A 227 20.53 -38.58 4.04
N ALA A 228 21.81 -38.83 3.82
CA ALA A 228 22.65 -38.08 2.88
C ALA A 228 22.14 -38.13 1.43
N ALA A 229 21.38 -39.17 1.05
CA ALA A 229 20.79 -39.31 -0.28
C ALA A 229 19.78 -38.21 -0.62
N THR A 230 19.12 -37.62 0.38
CA THR A 230 18.13 -36.54 0.20
C THR A 230 18.77 -35.15 0.20
N ALA A 231 19.96 -34.99 0.77
CA ALA A 231 20.68 -33.70 0.83
C ALA A 231 21.32 -33.31 -0.53
N ALA A 232 21.70 -34.30 -1.34
CA ALA A 232 22.36 -34.08 -2.64
C ALA A 232 21.40 -33.76 -3.80
N SER A 233 20.09 -34.01 -3.66
CA SER A 233 19.09 -33.81 -4.72
C SER A 233 18.82 -32.33 -5.02
N GLY A 234 19.13 -31.42 -4.10
CA GLY A 234 18.97 -29.97 -4.32
C GLY A 234 19.98 -29.37 -5.31
N ALA A 235 21.19 -29.92 -5.41
CA ALA A 235 22.23 -29.44 -6.32
C ALA A 235 22.12 -30.05 -7.74
N THR A 236 21.56 -31.25 -7.85
CA THR A 236 21.35 -31.96 -9.12
C THR A 236 20.00 -31.69 -9.78
N ALA A 237 18.99 -31.24 -9.02
CA ALA A 237 17.70 -30.81 -9.56
C ALA A 237 17.85 -29.69 -10.62
N THR A 238 18.82 -28.79 -10.45
CA THR A 238 19.13 -27.70 -11.40
C THR A 238 19.73 -28.19 -12.72
N ALA A 239 20.52 -29.27 -12.68
CA ALA A 239 21.11 -29.89 -13.87
C ALA A 239 20.12 -30.83 -14.59
N ALA A 240 19.29 -31.56 -13.83
CA ALA A 240 18.23 -32.40 -14.38
C ALA A 240 17.11 -31.56 -15.02
N THR A 241 16.73 -30.40 -14.45
CA THR A 241 15.76 -29.49 -15.11
C THR A 241 16.27 -28.95 -16.44
N ALA A 242 17.57 -28.72 -16.60
CA ALA A 242 18.15 -28.31 -17.88
C ALA A 242 18.12 -29.42 -18.95
N ALA A 243 18.34 -30.68 -18.55
CA ALA A 243 18.29 -31.83 -19.46
C ALA A 243 16.84 -32.24 -19.84
N THR A 244 15.89 -32.14 -18.90
CA THR A 244 14.48 -32.48 -19.14
C THR A 244 13.73 -31.39 -19.91
N ALA A 245 14.17 -30.12 -19.81
CA ALA A 245 13.68 -29.05 -20.68
C ALA A 245 14.00 -29.29 -22.18
N ALA A 246 15.08 -30.05 -22.47
CA ALA A 246 15.46 -30.41 -23.83
C ALA A 246 14.70 -31.63 -24.39
N SER A 247 14.10 -32.48 -23.53
CA SER A 247 13.43 -33.72 -23.96
C SER A 247 11.91 -33.60 -24.11
N GLY A 248 11.30 -32.47 -23.73
CA GLY A 248 9.86 -32.23 -23.85
C GLY A 248 8.96 -33.11 -22.96
N ALA A 249 9.53 -34.08 -22.23
CA ALA A 249 8.81 -34.93 -21.30
C ALA A 249 8.67 -34.23 -19.95
N SER A 250 7.46 -33.79 -19.60
CA SER A 250 7.21 -33.27 -18.25
C SER A 250 7.43 -34.37 -17.21
N PRO A 251 8.25 -34.14 -16.17
CA PRO A 251 8.47 -35.14 -15.13
C PRO A 251 7.14 -35.45 -14.43
N ALA A 252 6.73 -36.72 -14.48
CA ALA A 252 5.61 -37.24 -13.71
C ALA A 252 5.94 -37.08 -12.22
N GLY A 253 5.37 -36.08 -11.56
CA GLY A 253 5.55 -35.84 -10.11
C GLY A 253 5.86 -34.40 -9.71
N THR A 254 6.18 -33.50 -10.65
CA THR A 254 6.16 -32.06 -10.33
C THR A 254 4.71 -31.61 -10.41
N SER A 255 4.02 -31.52 -9.28
CA SER A 255 2.63 -31.05 -9.18
C SER A 255 2.41 -29.83 -10.08
N PRO A 256 1.82 -30.02 -11.28
CA PRO A 256 1.62 -28.93 -12.19
C PRO A 256 0.45 -28.14 -11.62
N GLY A 257 0.67 -26.88 -11.25
CA GLY A 257 -0.46 -25.95 -11.13
C GLY A 257 -0.70 -25.30 -9.77
N ARG A 258 0.34 -24.85 -9.07
CA ARG A 258 0.18 -23.81 -8.03
C ARG A 258 1.02 -22.55 -8.24
N GLN A 259 1.66 -22.38 -9.40
CA GLN A 259 2.25 -21.06 -9.72
C GLN A 259 1.14 -20.07 -10.05
N SER A 260 0.88 -19.17 -9.10
CA SER A 260 -0.02 -18.02 -9.25
C SER A 260 0.35 -17.20 -10.50
N VAL A 261 -0.62 -16.50 -11.07
CA VAL A 261 -0.40 -15.58 -12.19
C VAL A 261 0.61 -14.50 -11.78
N SER A 262 0.53 -14.03 -10.53
CA SER A 262 1.53 -13.15 -9.93
C SER A 262 2.95 -13.71 -10.01
N HIS A 263 3.16 -15.00 -9.68
CA HIS A 263 4.47 -15.62 -9.80
C HIS A 263 4.99 -15.67 -11.25
N ARG A 264 4.11 -15.94 -12.22
CA ARG A 264 4.49 -15.96 -13.64
C ARG A 264 4.83 -14.57 -14.16
N LEU A 265 4.07 -13.55 -13.74
CA LEU A 265 4.33 -12.16 -14.08
C LEU A 265 5.66 -11.68 -13.47
N VAL A 266 5.93 -12.01 -12.21
CA VAL A 266 7.19 -11.65 -11.54
C VAL A 266 8.39 -12.38 -12.16
N ALA A 267 8.22 -13.65 -12.53
CA ALA A 267 9.26 -14.41 -13.21
C ALA A 267 9.56 -13.88 -14.63
N ASN A 268 8.59 -13.20 -15.26
CA ASN A 268 8.76 -12.56 -16.56
C ASN A 268 9.11 -11.07 -16.41
N THR A 269 10.36 -10.81 -16.03
CA THR A 269 10.91 -9.46 -15.82
C THR A 269 10.62 -8.48 -16.96
N PRO A 270 10.77 -8.81 -18.26
CA PRO A 270 10.48 -7.84 -19.32
C PRO A 270 9.00 -7.48 -19.42
N VAL A 271 8.08 -8.43 -19.19
CA VAL A 271 6.64 -8.14 -19.15
C VAL A 271 6.30 -7.25 -17.95
N MET A 272 6.85 -7.54 -16.78
CA MET A 272 6.65 -6.72 -15.58
C MET A 272 7.20 -5.30 -15.78
N ALA A 273 8.41 -5.16 -16.33
CA ALA A 273 9.02 -3.86 -16.61
C ALA A 273 8.19 -3.06 -17.62
N CYS A 274 7.70 -3.70 -18.68
CA CYS A 274 6.81 -3.08 -19.65
C CYS A 274 5.51 -2.60 -19.00
N PHE A 275 4.88 -3.45 -18.20
CA PHE A 275 3.65 -3.12 -17.48
C PHE A 275 3.85 -1.95 -16.48
N VAL A 276 4.91 -1.97 -15.69
CA VAL A 276 5.25 -0.87 -14.77
C VAL A 276 5.52 0.41 -15.55
N GLY A 277 6.27 0.33 -16.67
CA GLY A 277 6.53 1.47 -17.53
C GLY A 277 5.26 2.09 -18.12
N ILE A 278 4.34 1.27 -18.62
CA ILE A 278 3.05 1.74 -19.15
C ILE A 278 2.22 2.41 -18.04
N ASN A 279 2.09 1.76 -16.88
CA ASN A 279 1.34 2.34 -15.76
C ASN A 279 1.97 3.64 -15.28
N LEU A 280 3.31 3.75 -15.24
CA LEU A 280 4.00 4.98 -14.88
C LEU A 280 3.73 6.09 -15.89
N VAL A 281 3.74 5.80 -17.19
CA VAL A 281 3.40 6.79 -18.23
C VAL A 281 1.97 7.28 -18.06
N PHE A 282 1.01 6.39 -17.82
CA PHE A 282 -0.38 6.79 -17.55
C PHE A 282 -0.51 7.58 -16.25
N ALA A 283 0.15 7.16 -15.17
CA ALA A 283 0.10 7.84 -13.88
C ALA A 283 0.72 9.24 -13.98
N VAL A 284 1.88 9.39 -14.60
CA VAL A 284 2.54 10.69 -14.83
C VAL A 284 1.68 11.56 -15.74
N GLY A 285 1.23 11.05 -16.88
CA GLY A 285 0.39 11.79 -17.82
C GLY A 285 -0.91 12.26 -17.17
N TRP A 286 -1.59 11.38 -16.45
CA TRP A 286 -2.81 11.73 -15.69
C TRP A 286 -2.52 12.69 -14.55
N PHE A 287 -1.41 12.52 -13.83
CA PHE A 287 -1.05 13.41 -12.73
C PHE A 287 -0.88 14.84 -13.24
N PHE A 288 -0.01 15.08 -14.21
CA PHE A 288 0.26 16.44 -14.70
C PHE A 288 -0.92 17.02 -15.47
N LYS A 289 -1.47 16.29 -16.45
CA LYS A 289 -2.53 16.80 -17.30
C LYS A 289 -3.88 16.84 -16.59
N GLY A 290 -4.17 15.80 -15.82
CA GLY A 290 -5.40 15.69 -15.05
C GLY A 290 -5.47 16.71 -13.92
N SER A 291 -4.36 17.01 -13.22
CA SER A 291 -4.36 18.04 -12.18
C SER A 291 -4.53 19.45 -12.75
N ALA A 292 -3.84 19.76 -13.85
CA ALA A 292 -4.00 21.00 -14.59
C ALA A 292 -5.44 21.17 -15.11
N TRP A 293 -6.02 20.13 -15.71
CA TRP A 293 -7.41 20.12 -16.15
C TRP A 293 -8.40 20.31 -14.99
N ALA A 294 -8.16 19.65 -13.88
CA ALA A 294 -9.06 19.64 -12.73
C ALA A 294 -9.14 20.97 -12.00
N THR A 295 -8.09 21.77 -12.08
CA THR A 295 -8.02 23.10 -11.43
C THR A 295 -8.27 24.26 -12.40
N ARG A 296 -8.34 23.98 -13.70
CA ARG A 296 -8.64 24.96 -14.75
C ARG A 296 -10.04 25.55 -14.58
N GLN A 297 -10.10 26.88 -14.56
CA GLN A 297 -11.36 27.64 -14.61
C GLN A 297 -11.39 28.46 -15.90
N SER A 298 -12.47 28.29 -16.66
CA SER A 298 -12.68 29.01 -17.92
C SER A 298 -13.51 30.27 -17.66
N PRO A 299 -13.29 31.35 -18.41
CA PRO A 299 -14.14 32.53 -18.32
C PRO A 299 -15.59 32.18 -18.70
N PRO A 300 -16.59 32.92 -18.20
CA PRO A 300 -17.97 32.77 -18.63
C PRO A 300 -18.10 32.91 -20.16
N SER A 301 -18.95 32.09 -20.78
CA SER A 301 -19.29 32.25 -22.20
C SER A 301 -19.86 33.65 -22.40
N ASN A 302 -19.24 34.46 -23.26
CA ASN A 302 -19.56 35.87 -23.58
C ASN A 302 -18.81 36.96 -22.79
N THR A 303 -17.86 36.64 -21.92
CA THR A 303 -16.99 37.67 -21.33
C THR A 303 -15.92 38.11 -22.34
N PRO A 304 -15.91 39.36 -22.82
CA PRO A 304 -14.86 39.83 -23.72
C PRO A 304 -13.51 39.83 -22.99
N ALA A 305 -12.49 39.28 -23.64
CA ALA A 305 -11.15 39.24 -23.06
C ALA A 305 -10.53 40.64 -23.05
N LEU A 306 -10.15 41.11 -21.87
CA LEU A 306 -9.36 42.32 -21.70
C LEU A 306 -7.92 42.06 -22.15
N ASP A 307 -7.21 43.12 -22.55
CA ASP A 307 -5.77 43.06 -22.74
C ASP A 307 -5.02 42.78 -21.41
N ALA A 308 -3.80 42.25 -21.48
CA ALA A 308 -3.01 41.88 -20.31
C ALA A 308 -2.74 43.04 -19.35
N GLN A 309 -2.66 44.28 -19.86
CA GLN A 309 -2.38 45.45 -19.02
C GLN A 309 -3.62 45.81 -18.19
N SER A 310 -4.80 45.84 -18.81
CA SER A 310 -6.08 46.00 -18.13
C SER A 310 -6.31 44.90 -17.08
N LEU A 311 -5.95 43.65 -17.38
CA LEU A 311 -6.00 42.56 -16.39
C LEU A 311 -5.04 42.81 -15.21
N ARG A 312 -3.80 43.24 -15.48
CA ARG A 312 -2.81 43.53 -14.45
C ARG A 312 -3.28 44.64 -13.51
N GLU A 313 -3.84 45.71 -14.06
CA GLU A 313 -4.39 46.82 -13.28
C GLU A 313 -5.54 46.37 -12.37
N ARG A 314 -6.45 45.54 -12.88
CA ARG A 314 -7.52 44.94 -12.07
C ARG A 314 -7.00 44.07 -10.93
N LEU A 315 -5.97 43.27 -11.17
CA LEU A 315 -5.34 42.45 -10.13
C LEU A 315 -4.66 43.32 -9.07
N LEU A 316 -3.95 44.38 -9.48
CA LEU A 316 -3.31 45.31 -8.53
C LEU A 316 -4.33 46.07 -7.68
N ALA A 317 -5.52 46.33 -8.22
CA ALA A 317 -6.60 47.01 -7.50
C ALA A 317 -7.10 46.22 -6.27
N ILE A 318 -6.82 44.91 -6.18
CA ILE A 318 -7.15 44.08 -5.00
C ILE A 318 -6.50 44.63 -3.71
N ASN A 319 -5.33 45.30 -3.82
CA ASN A 319 -4.65 45.92 -2.67
C ASN A 319 -5.46 47.00 -1.96
N HIS A 320 -6.50 47.55 -2.59
CA HIS A 320 -7.30 48.62 -2.00
C HIS A 320 -8.39 48.12 -1.05
N GLY A 321 -8.60 46.81 -0.93
CA GLY A 321 -9.53 46.22 0.03
C GLY A 321 -8.88 45.97 1.41
N GLU A 322 -9.71 45.78 2.44
CA GLU A 322 -9.29 45.40 3.81
C GLU A 322 -8.83 43.93 3.91
N THR A 323 -8.18 43.41 2.87
CA THR A 323 -7.75 42.01 2.82
C THR A 323 -6.26 41.89 3.17
N PRO A 324 -5.82 40.82 3.85
CA PRO A 324 -4.40 40.60 4.19
C PRO A 324 -3.58 40.11 2.98
N VAL A 325 -3.86 40.69 1.81
CA VAL A 325 -3.30 40.32 0.50
C VAL A 325 -2.40 41.43 0.02
N THR A 326 -1.22 41.07 -0.45
CA THR A 326 -0.34 41.98 -1.16
C THR A 326 -0.17 41.49 -2.58
N VAL A 327 -0.67 42.27 -3.53
CA VAL A 327 -0.45 42.10 -4.97
C VAL A 327 0.66 43.03 -5.41
N ARG A 328 1.66 42.51 -6.12
CA ARG A 328 2.72 43.34 -6.71
C ARG A 328 3.12 42.79 -8.06
N THR A 329 3.63 43.65 -8.92
CA THR A 329 4.32 43.21 -10.12
C THR A 329 5.68 42.63 -9.70
N ALA A 330 6.10 41.53 -10.33
CA ALA A 330 7.45 41.00 -10.15
C ALA A 330 8.49 41.97 -10.71
N ASP A 331 9.74 41.84 -10.26
CA ASP A 331 10.83 42.74 -10.66
C ASP A 331 11.08 42.75 -12.17
N ASP A 332 10.75 41.66 -12.87
CA ASP A 332 10.87 41.53 -14.33
C ASP A 332 9.69 42.13 -15.11
N GLY A 333 8.68 42.68 -14.42
CA GLY A 333 7.49 43.28 -15.02
C GLY A 333 6.49 42.29 -15.64
N ARG A 334 6.86 41.02 -15.80
CA ARG A 334 6.06 40.04 -16.55
C ARG A 334 5.05 39.33 -15.66
N ALA A 335 5.49 38.91 -14.48
CA ALA A 335 4.64 38.19 -13.54
C ALA A 335 3.95 39.12 -12.53
N ILE A 336 2.83 38.65 -11.99
CA ILE A 336 2.13 39.27 -10.87
C ILE A 336 2.25 38.33 -9.69
N GLU A 337 2.74 38.84 -8.56
CA GLU A 337 2.89 38.08 -7.33
C GLU A 337 1.81 38.48 -6.35
N ILE A 338 1.10 37.49 -5.83
CA ILE A 338 0.07 37.68 -4.82
C ILE A 338 0.49 36.92 -3.58
N THR A 339 0.63 37.63 -2.46
CA THR A 339 1.13 37.06 -1.21
C THR A 339 0.10 37.26 -0.10
N TRP A 340 -0.22 36.17 0.59
CA TRP A 340 -1.06 36.17 1.79
C TRP A 340 -0.21 35.84 3.01
N ARG A 341 -0.33 36.66 4.05
CA ARG A 341 0.27 36.43 5.37
C ARG A 341 -0.83 36.27 6.41
N TYR A 342 -1.49 35.11 6.42
CA TYR A 342 -2.71 34.89 7.21
C TYR A 342 -2.45 34.44 8.66
N ALA A 343 -1.20 34.09 8.98
CA ALA A 343 -0.77 33.77 10.34
C ALA A 343 0.42 34.65 10.73
N ASP A 344 0.39 35.94 10.41
CA ASP A 344 1.37 36.90 10.93
C ASP A 344 0.94 37.34 12.34
N ALA A 345 1.90 37.48 13.27
CA ALA A 345 1.70 37.74 14.69
C ALA A 345 1.02 39.09 15.03
N ARG A 346 0.54 39.80 14.01
CA ARG A 346 -0.22 41.05 14.10
C ARG A 346 -1.73 40.86 14.14
N TRP A 347 -2.25 39.70 13.71
CA TRP A 347 -3.71 39.45 13.67
C TRP A 347 -4.26 38.76 14.93
N LEU A 348 -3.40 38.15 15.73
CA LEU A 348 -3.74 37.53 17.01
C LEU A 348 -2.56 37.75 17.97
N ASP A 349 -2.72 38.58 19.00
CA ASP A 349 -1.64 38.91 19.95
C ASP A 349 -1.05 37.65 20.64
N LEU A 350 -1.79 36.54 20.70
CA LEU A 350 -1.28 35.23 21.16
C LEU A 350 -0.15 34.63 20.30
N MET A 351 -0.14 34.88 18.99
CA MET A 351 0.89 34.33 18.07
C MET A 351 2.22 35.10 18.14
N ARG A 352 2.37 36.03 19.10
CA ARG A 352 3.69 36.56 19.46
C ARG A 352 4.50 35.59 20.31
N VAL A 353 3.84 34.77 21.15
CA VAL A 353 4.50 33.79 22.03
C VAL A 353 4.95 32.56 21.22
N HIS A 354 4.11 32.12 20.29
CA HIS A 354 4.48 31.12 19.28
C HIS A 354 4.70 31.87 17.96
N ARG A 355 5.95 32.09 17.50
CA ARG A 355 6.22 32.82 16.23
C ARG A 355 5.80 31.98 15.01
N VAL A 356 4.51 31.71 14.88
CA VAL A 356 3.89 31.08 13.73
C VAL A 356 3.91 32.11 12.61
N ARG A 357 4.37 31.70 11.43
CA ARG A 357 4.26 32.44 10.19
C ARG A 357 3.83 31.49 9.11
N ARG A 358 2.71 31.79 8.45
CA ARG A 358 2.24 31.09 7.26
C ARG A 358 2.19 32.07 6.12
N THR A 359 2.82 31.71 5.01
CA THR A 359 2.80 32.50 3.78
C THR A 359 2.33 31.61 2.65
N HIS A 360 1.33 32.09 1.92
CA HIS A 360 0.93 31.52 0.66
C HIS A 360 1.21 32.54 -0.44
N LYS A 361 1.82 32.12 -1.54
CA LYS A 361 2.19 33.00 -2.65
C LYS A 361 1.75 32.37 -3.97
N LEU A 362 1.04 33.16 -4.77
CA LEU A 362 0.74 32.85 -6.16
C LEU A 362 1.63 33.72 -7.07
N VAL A 363 2.17 33.11 -8.12
CA VAL A 363 2.87 33.79 -9.20
C VAL A 363 2.07 33.57 -10.48
N LEU A 364 1.46 34.65 -10.96
CA LEU A 364 0.60 34.69 -12.14
C LEU A 364 1.43 35.15 -13.34
N LEU A 365 1.37 34.40 -14.43
CA LEU A 365 2.01 34.73 -15.69
C LEU A 365 0.94 34.80 -16.79
N PRO A 366 0.46 36.01 -17.14
CA PRO A 366 -0.47 36.20 -18.24
C PRO A 366 0.17 35.85 -19.59
N ASP A 367 -0.52 35.05 -20.40
CA ASP A 367 -0.20 34.75 -21.79
C ASP A 367 -1.28 35.34 -22.71
N GLU A 368 -0.99 36.53 -23.25
CA GLU A 368 -1.91 37.31 -24.11
C GLU A 368 -2.40 36.52 -25.33
N SER A 369 -1.52 35.69 -25.91
CA SER A 369 -1.82 34.96 -27.14
C SER A 369 -2.91 33.89 -26.94
N SER A 370 -2.90 33.24 -25.78
CA SER A 370 -3.85 32.17 -25.44
C SER A 370 -4.97 32.64 -24.50
N ARG A 371 -4.92 33.90 -24.02
CA ARG A 371 -5.79 34.43 -22.97
C ARG A 371 -5.80 33.53 -21.72
N THR A 372 -4.62 33.05 -21.33
CA THR A 372 -4.45 32.16 -20.17
C THR A 372 -3.53 32.80 -19.15
N VAL A 373 -3.95 32.84 -17.88
CA VAL A 373 -3.07 33.16 -16.75
C VAL A 373 -2.57 31.86 -16.16
N ARG A 374 -1.27 31.61 -16.32
CA ARG A 374 -0.59 30.47 -15.70
C ARG A 374 -0.25 30.79 -14.25
N VAL A 375 -0.65 29.94 -13.32
CA VAL A 375 -0.57 30.19 -11.89
C VAL A 375 0.34 29.16 -11.24
N ARG A 376 1.41 29.62 -10.59
CA ARG A 376 2.26 28.78 -9.75
C ARG A 376 2.03 29.10 -8.28
N GLU A 377 1.94 28.06 -7.46
CA GLU A 377 1.67 28.20 -6.03
C GLU A 377 2.90 27.79 -5.22
N PHE A 378 3.11 28.56 -4.16
CA PHE A 378 4.18 28.37 -3.18
C PHE A 378 3.58 28.56 -1.79
N TRP A 379 3.95 27.71 -0.86
CA TRP A 379 3.61 27.89 0.54
C TRP A 379 4.83 27.68 1.41
N SER A 380 4.85 28.39 2.53
CA SER A 380 5.84 28.21 3.57
C SER A 380 5.20 28.39 4.93
N ALA A 381 5.66 27.58 5.87
CA ALA A 381 5.18 27.50 7.21
C ALA A 381 6.39 27.51 8.15
N PHE A 382 6.38 28.40 9.12
CA PHE A 382 7.36 28.48 10.18
C PHE A 382 6.61 28.47 11.52
N ASP A 383 7.01 27.63 12.45
CA ASP A 383 6.52 27.62 13.83
C ASP A 383 7.73 27.65 14.77
N ALA A 384 7.75 28.60 15.69
CA ALA A 384 8.67 28.57 16.82
C ALA A 384 7.88 28.57 18.12
N SER A 385 8.22 27.66 19.04
CA SER A 385 7.61 27.58 20.37
C SER A 385 8.68 27.37 21.42
N ALA A 386 8.58 28.08 22.55
CA ALA A 386 9.37 27.82 23.76
C ALA A 386 8.50 27.10 24.78
N GLY A 387 9.01 25.98 25.33
CA GLY A 387 8.36 25.24 26.42
C GLY A 387 9.38 24.84 27.49
N LEU A 388 8.93 24.12 28.52
CA LEU A 388 9.81 23.58 29.58
C LEU A 388 10.92 22.68 29.02
N ASP A 389 10.65 22.01 27.89
CA ASP A 389 11.60 21.15 27.17
C ASP A 389 12.51 21.93 26.18
N GLY A 390 12.52 23.26 26.23
CA GLY A 390 13.34 24.12 25.37
C GLY A 390 12.63 24.71 24.14
N LEU A 391 13.44 25.19 23.19
CA LEU A 391 12.99 25.84 21.95
C LEU A 391 12.76 24.79 20.84
N ARG A 392 11.55 24.74 20.28
CA ARG A 392 11.24 23.98 19.07
C ARG A 392 11.08 24.92 17.89
N LEU A 393 11.77 24.61 16.79
CA LEU A 393 11.69 25.32 15.52
C LEU A 393 11.25 24.32 14.44
N HIS A 394 10.18 24.63 13.74
CA HIS A 394 9.69 23.87 12.60
C HIS A 394 9.58 24.80 11.39
N TRP A 395 10.12 24.36 10.26
CA TRP A 395 10.01 25.08 8.99
C TRP A 395 9.72 24.10 7.87
N GLU A 396 8.73 24.44 7.04
CA GLU A 396 8.38 23.71 5.83
C GLU A 396 8.13 24.71 4.70
N ALA A 397 8.50 24.35 3.48
CA ALA A 397 8.18 25.10 2.28
C ALA A 397 7.98 24.13 1.12
N ALA A 398 7.01 24.40 0.27
CA ALA A 398 6.76 23.61 -0.92
C ALA A 398 6.11 24.42 -2.03
N THR A 399 6.08 23.81 -3.21
CA THR A 399 5.48 24.35 -4.42
C THR A 399 4.66 23.24 -5.09
N GLY A 400 3.60 23.62 -5.78
CA GLY A 400 2.75 22.67 -6.49
C GLY A 400 1.31 23.16 -6.57
N MET A 401 0.39 22.23 -6.87
CA MET A 401 -1.04 22.51 -6.92
C MET A 401 -1.69 22.04 -5.62
N GLN A 402 -2.26 22.98 -4.87
CA GLN A 402 -3.05 22.64 -3.70
C GLN A 402 -4.54 22.74 -4.02
N PHE A 403 -5.18 21.58 -4.12
CA PHE A 403 -6.61 21.48 -4.47
C PHE A 403 -7.51 21.96 -3.33
N PHE A 404 -7.14 21.61 -2.10
CA PHE A 404 -7.93 21.90 -0.91
C PHE A 404 -6.98 22.00 0.29
N GLN A 405 -7.17 23.02 1.10
CA GLN A 405 -6.60 23.11 2.44
C GLN A 405 -7.63 23.77 3.33
N PHE A 406 -7.98 23.04 4.38
CA PHE A 406 -8.82 23.53 5.44
C PHE A 406 -8.07 23.27 6.74
N GLU A 407 -7.71 24.34 7.45
CA GLU A 407 -7.00 24.24 8.73
C GLU A 407 -7.86 24.94 9.78
N HIS A 408 -8.32 24.19 10.77
CA HIS A 408 -8.96 24.75 11.96
C HIS A 408 -7.98 24.61 13.11
N ARG A 409 -7.51 25.74 13.65
CA ARG A 409 -6.58 25.74 14.78
C ARG A 409 -7.17 26.57 15.91
N ARG A 410 -7.05 26.04 17.12
CA ARG A 410 -7.36 26.74 18.36
C ARG A 410 -6.06 26.99 19.11
N VAL A 411 -5.78 28.24 19.41
CA VAL A 411 -4.62 28.66 20.20
C VAL A 411 -5.11 29.03 21.59
N PHE A 412 -4.46 28.51 22.62
CA PHE A 412 -4.77 28.79 24.02
C PHE A 412 -3.70 29.72 24.62
N GLY A 413 -4.12 30.73 25.36
CA GLY A 413 -3.22 31.72 25.95
C GLY A 413 -3.98 32.96 26.43
N ALA A 414 -3.35 33.76 27.29
CA ALA A 414 -3.91 35.03 27.74
C ALA A 414 -3.97 36.00 26.55
N GLN A 415 -5.18 36.27 26.06
CA GLN A 415 -5.42 37.31 25.07
C GLN A 415 -5.22 38.67 25.74
N LEU A 416 -4.49 39.57 25.07
CA LEU A 416 -4.32 40.95 25.52
C LEU A 416 -5.10 41.86 24.55
N ASP A 417 -5.75 42.91 25.06
CA ASP A 417 -6.32 43.97 24.22
C ASP A 417 -5.21 44.88 23.66
N ALA A 418 -5.61 45.88 22.86
CA ALA A 418 -4.69 46.85 22.27
C ALA A 418 -3.86 47.64 23.33
N ASP A 419 -4.33 47.69 24.58
CA ASP A 419 -3.66 48.32 25.72
C ASP A 419 -2.81 47.33 26.53
N GLY A 420 -2.71 46.07 26.10
CA GLY A 420 -1.93 45.02 26.76
C GLY A 420 -2.63 44.39 27.97
N ARG A 421 -3.94 44.56 28.15
CA ARG A 421 -4.71 44.02 29.28
C ARG A 421 -5.34 42.67 28.94
N PRO A 422 -5.36 41.70 29.86
CA PRO A 422 -6.02 40.41 29.63
C PRO A 422 -7.50 40.58 29.28
N THR A 423 -7.94 40.10 28.11
CA THR A 423 -9.34 40.18 27.67
C THR A 423 -10.23 39.13 28.35
N GLY A 424 -9.64 38.15 29.05
CA GLY A 424 -10.35 37.03 29.68
C GLY A 424 -10.69 35.89 28.72
N GLU A 425 -10.52 36.08 27.40
CA GLU A 425 -10.66 35.00 26.43
C GLU A 425 -9.41 34.12 26.39
N LEU A 426 -9.53 32.88 26.88
CA LEU A 426 -8.40 31.94 27.00
C LEU A 426 -8.09 31.18 25.70
N SER A 427 -8.90 31.35 24.66
CA SER A 427 -8.67 30.65 23.39
C SER A 427 -9.20 31.43 22.19
N ALA A 428 -8.40 31.53 21.14
CA ALA A 428 -8.85 31.98 19.83
C ALA A 428 -8.88 30.79 18.88
N ALA A 429 -9.98 30.62 18.14
CA ALA A 429 -10.05 29.66 17.05
C ALA A 429 -10.00 30.42 15.72
N TYR A 430 -9.16 29.95 14.79
CA TYR A 430 -9.18 30.43 13.42
C TYR A 430 -9.44 29.26 12.47
N THR A 431 -10.13 29.57 11.39
CA THR A 431 -10.35 28.66 10.28
C THR A 431 -9.69 29.27 9.06
N PHE A 432 -8.76 28.53 8.47
CA PHE A 432 -8.14 28.87 7.21
C PHE A 432 -8.75 28.00 6.12
N ASN A 433 -9.25 28.65 5.08
CA ASN A 433 -9.77 28.02 3.89
C ASN A 433 -9.04 28.58 2.67
N LEU A 434 -8.23 27.75 2.02
CA LEU A 434 -7.44 28.17 0.85
C LEU A 434 -8.32 28.67 -0.31
N GLN A 435 -9.55 28.16 -0.43
CA GLN A 435 -10.45 28.57 -1.52
C GLN A 435 -10.98 29.99 -1.34
N GLU A 436 -11.18 30.45 -0.10
CA GLU A 436 -11.55 31.85 0.17
C GLU A 436 -10.45 32.82 -0.24
N LEU A 437 -9.19 32.37 -0.27
CA LEU A 437 -8.07 33.18 -0.72
C LEU A 437 -7.89 33.17 -2.25
N LYS A 438 -8.00 31.99 -2.87
CA LYS A 438 -7.76 31.82 -4.31
C LYS A 438 -8.96 32.26 -5.16
N GLY A 439 -10.17 32.07 -4.65
CA GLY A 439 -11.43 32.35 -5.34
C GLY A 439 -11.48 33.76 -5.91
N PRO A 440 -11.36 34.83 -5.09
CA PRO A 440 -11.46 36.20 -5.57
C PRO A 440 -10.45 36.56 -6.67
N VAL A 441 -9.23 36.01 -6.61
CA VAL A 441 -8.21 36.23 -7.65
C VAL A 441 -8.59 35.51 -8.94
N ALA A 442 -9.01 34.25 -8.84
CA ALA A 442 -9.47 33.49 -10.00
C ALA A 442 -10.71 34.12 -10.64
N ASP A 443 -11.61 34.67 -9.84
CA ASP A 443 -12.80 35.40 -10.28
C ASP A 443 -12.42 36.69 -11.04
N VAL A 444 -11.44 37.45 -10.57
CA VAL A 444 -10.94 38.64 -11.29
C VAL A 444 -10.35 38.25 -12.65
N VAL A 445 -9.58 37.16 -12.70
CA VAL A 445 -9.00 36.65 -13.96
C VAL A 445 -10.11 36.17 -14.91
N THR A 446 -11.05 35.36 -14.43
CA THR A 446 -12.10 34.78 -15.27
C THR A 446 -13.13 35.84 -15.71
N ALA A 447 -13.45 36.81 -14.86
CA ALA A 447 -14.31 37.95 -15.19
C ALA A 447 -13.64 38.95 -16.16
N ALA A 448 -12.31 38.91 -16.31
CA ALA A 448 -11.59 39.64 -17.36
C ALA A 448 -11.57 38.89 -18.70
N GLY A 449 -12.22 37.72 -18.80
CA GLY A 449 -12.24 36.90 -20.01
C GLY A 449 -11.01 36.01 -20.19
N TRP A 450 -10.23 35.78 -19.13
CA TRP A 450 -9.03 34.93 -19.16
C TRP A 450 -9.26 33.57 -18.51
N THR A 451 -8.56 32.55 -19.00
CA THR A 451 -8.52 31.24 -18.36
C THR A 451 -7.57 31.26 -17.16
N TRP A 452 -8.05 30.82 -15.99
CA TRP A 452 -7.23 30.54 -14.83
C TRP A 452 -6.64 29.13 -14.95
N GLN A 453 -5.31 29.01 -15.05
CA GLN A 453 -4.62 27.74 -15.27
C GLN A 453 -3.52 27.52 -14.23
N PRO A 454 -3.81 26.81 -13.13
CA PRO A 454 -2.77 26.35 -12.22
C PRO A 454 -1.83 25.37 -12.92
N VAL A 455 -0.54 25.53 -12.67
CA VAL A 455 0.54 24.71 -13.22
C VAL A 455 1.56 24.37 -12.13
N LEU A 456 2.07 23.14 -12.15
CA LEU A 456 3.12 22.70 -11.22
C LEU A 456 4.43 23.46 -11.45
N TRP A 457 4.78 23.66 -12.71
CA TRP A 457 5.95 24.43 -13.13
C TRP A 457 5.66 25.17 -14.44
N ASN A 458 6.52 26.12 -14.79
CA ASN A 458 6.46 26.80 -16.09
C ASN A 458 7.18 25.95 -17.14
N ALA A 459 6.42 25.09 -17.84
CA ALA A 459 7.00 24.19 -18.82
C ALA A 459 7.52 24.99 -20.02
N PRO A 460 8.67 24.61 -20.61
CA PRO A 460 9.07 25.10 -21.92
C PRO A 460 7.95 24.83 -22.94
N ALA A 461 7.87 25.62 -24.01
CA ALA A 461 6.77 25.56 -25.00
C ALA A 461 6.47 24.12 -25.48
N GLY A 462 7.49 23.32 -25.78
CA GLY A 462 7.35 21.93 -26.23
C GLY A 462 6.80 20.93 -25.19
N PHE A 463 6.77 21.30 -23.91
CA PHE A 463 6.25 20.46 -22.81
C PHE A 463 4.95 21.01 -22.21
N ARG A 464 4.45 22.15 -22.70
CA ARG A 464 3.20 22.74 -22.18
C ARG A 464 2.01 21.79 -22.28
N TRP A 465 1.94 20.97 -23.32
CA TRP A 465 0.87 19.98 -23.52
C TRP A 465 0.70 18.96 -22.37
N LEU A 466 1.72 18.80 -21.52
CA LEU A 466 1.71 17.93 -20.35
C LEU A 466 1.14 18.65 -19.12
N THR A 467 1.32 19.97 -19.03
CA THR A 467 0.96 20.80 -17.87
C THR A 467 -0.25 21.71 -18.10
N GLU A 468 -0.77 21.77 -19.33
CA GLU A 468 -1.91 22.58 -19.81
C GLU A 468 -2.85 21.70 -20.62
#